data_AF-A0A5Q4ESI2-F1
#
_entry.id   AF-A0A5Q4ESI2-F1
#
_cell.length_a   1.000
_cell.length_b   1.000
_cell.length_c   1.000
_cell.angle_alpha   90.00
_cell.angle_beta   90.00
_cell.angle_gamma   90.00
#
_symmetry.space_group_name_H-M   'P 1'
#
loop_
_entity.id
_entity.type
_entity.pdbx_description
1 polymer ?
#
loop_
_entity_poly.entity_id
_entity_poly.type
_entity_poly.pdbx_seq_one_letter_code
_entity_poly.pdbx_strand_id
1 'polypeptide(L)'
;MIALILLSLAGAPAFILGGCASAEIRGGRPYPSQLERLTPLDIQVFRDVGPRELRLTNTSARSLGPSRLWINAWYSASVEPLEVGQTISVHISRFRDEHGERIRGGGFFAARAPEPIVLAELETDGGLRPIVYVPMLDR
;
A
#
# COMPACT_ATOMS: atom_id res chain seq x y z
N MET A 1 50.38 23.41 53.82
CA MET A 1 51.14 22.52 52.92
C MET A 1 50.32 21.24 52.77
N ILE A 2 49.54 21.10 51.69
CA ILE A 2 49.82 20.25 50.50
C ILE A 2 49.95 18.79 50.97
N ALA A 3 49.05 17.83 50.71
CA ALA A 3 48.54 17.22 49.47
C ALA A 3 47.97 15.85 49.93
N LEU A 4 47.15 15.05 49.25
CA LEU A 4 46.42 15.04 48.00
C LEU A 4 45.55 13.77 48.14
N ILE A 5 44.23 13.88 47.98
CA ILE A 5 43.32 12.72 47.97
C ILE A 5 43.45 12.06 46.58
N LEU A 6 43.95 10.83 46.52
CA LEU A 6 43.91 10.00 45.32
C LEU A 6 42.73 9.02 45.44
N LEU A 7 41.63 9.36 44.80
CA LEU A 7 40.42 8.55 44.68
C LEU A 7 40.64 7.52 43.57
N SER A 8 40.78 6.24 43.93
CA SER A 8 40.93 5.14 42.99
C SER A 8 39.62 4.81 42.27
N LEU A 9 39.73 4.76 40.94
CA LEU A 9 38.85 4.20 39.93
C LEU A 9 37.92 3.06 40.42
N ALA A 10 36.61 3.25 40.25
CA ALA A 10 35.65 2.17 40.05
C ALA A 10 34.74 2.55 38.88
N GLY A 11 35.17 2.20 37.67
CA GLY A 11 34.35 2.31 36.47
C GLY A 11 33.24 1.29 36.51
N ALA A 12 31.99 1.75 36.68
CA ALA A 12 30.80 0.94 36.44
C ALA A 12 30.32 1.22 35.01
N PRO A 13 30.17 0.18 34.15
CA PRO A 13 29.69 0.37 32.79
C PRO A 13 28.23 0.80 32.82
N ALA A 14 27.95 1.98 32.26
CA ALA A 14 26.59 2.41 31.99
C ALA A 14 25.98 1.48 30.91
N PHE A 15 25.20 0.50 31.36
CA PHE A 15 24.35 -0.30 30.49
C PHE A 15 23.34 0.63 29.82
N ILE A 16 23.57 0.93 28.54
CA ILE A 16 22.59 1.59 27.69
C ILE A 16 21.47 0.56 27.45
N LEU A 17 20.43 0.64 28.27
CA LEU A 17 19.15 0.00 28.02
C LEU A 17 18.56 0.62 26.76
N GLY A 18 18.85 0.02 25.61
CA GLY A 18 18.16 0.30 24.36
C GLY A 18 16.69 -0.08 24.53
N GLY A 19 15.85 0.90 24.82
CA GLY A 19 14.41 0.73 24.90
C GLY A 19 13.87 0.21 23.56
N CYS A 20 13.07 -0.84 23.60
CA CYS A 20 12.27 -1.26 22.46
C CYS A 20 11.28 -0.13 22.14
N ALA A 21 11.59 0.65 21.11
CA ALA A 21 10.60 1.54 20.52
C ALA A 21 9.55 0.68 19.81
N SER A 22 8.42 0.45 20.47
CA SER A 22 7.25 -0.15 19.83
C SER A 22 6.72 0.86 18.82
N ALA A 23 7.05 0.66 17.53
CA ALA A 23 6.41 1.41 16.47
C ALA A 23 4.91 1.07 16.48
N GLU A 24 4.06 2.08 16.61
CA GLU A 24 2.62 1.91 16.42
C GLU A 24 2.38 1.48 14.98
N ILE A 25 2.00 0.21 14.79
CA ILE A 25 1.60 -0.28 13.47
C ILE A 25 0.24 0.35 13.15
N ARG A 26 0.26 1.44 12.39
CA ARG A 26 -0.96 2.00 11.79
C ARG A 26 -1.36 1.13 10.60
N GLY A 27 -2.15 0.11 10.91
CA GLY A 27 -2.75 -0.78 9.93
C GLY A 27 -3.64 -0.05 8.93
N GLY A 28 -3.82 -0.65 7.75
CA GLY A 28 -4.83 -0.23 6.78
C GLY A 28 -6.24 -0.64 7.22
N ARG A 29 -7.23 -0.32 6.39
CA ARG A 29 -8.62 -0.77 6.63
C ARG A 29 -8.75 -2.24 6.20
N PRO A 30 -9.46 -3.11 6.97
CA PRO A 30 -9.77 -4.46 6.54
C PRO A 30 -10.68 -4.46 5.31
N TYR A 31 -10.58 -5.50 4.49
CA TYR A 31 -11.44 -5.64 3.31
C TYR A 31 -12.92 -5.74 3.72
N PRO A 32 -13.80 -4.92 3.14
CA PRO A 32 -15.18 -4.80 3.57
C PRO A 32 -16.04 -5.89 2.92
N SER A 33 -15.85 -7.14 3.35
CA SER A 33 -16.54 -8.33 2.80
C SER A 33 -18.07 -8.28 2.94
N GLN A 34 -18.58 -7.45 3.84
CA GLN A 34 -20.01 -7.20 4.04
C GLN A 34 -20.65 -6.26 3.00
N LEU A 35 -19.86 -5.52 2.21
CA LEU A 35 -20.41 -4.64 1.18
C LEU A 35 -20.93 -5.45 -0.01
N GLU A 36 -22.06 -5.01 -0.56
CA GLU A 36 -22.62 -5.60 -1.77
C GLU A 36 -21.64 -5.43 -2.94
N ARG A 37 -21.46 -6.51 -3.72
CA ARG A 37 -20.77 -6.45 -5.00
C ARG A 37 -21.73 -6.01 -6.08
N LEU A 38 -21.47 -4.85 -6.64
CA LEU A 38 -22.26 -4.25 -7.70
C LEU A 38 -21.76 -4.66 -9.09
N THR A 39 -22.48 -4.22 -10.13
CA THR A 39 -22.08 -4.41 -11.52
C THR A 39 -20.67 -3.85 -11.78
N PRO A 40 -19.82 -4.57 -12.54
CA PRO A 40 -18.49 -4.11 -12.92
C PRO A 40 -18.51 -2.74 -13.61
N LEU A 41 -17.43 -1.98 -13.44
CA LEU A 41 -17.19 -0.74 -14.18
C LEU A 41 -16.18 -0.98 -15.29
N ASP A 42 -16.40 -0.31 -16.42
CA ASP A 42 -15.47 -0.26 -17.54
C ASP A 42 -14.27 0.65 -17.20
N ILE A 43 -13.47 0.22 -16.23
CA ILE A 43 -12.22 0.85 -15.84
C ILE A 43 -11.13 -0.17 -16.05
N GLN A 44 -10.16 0.20 -16.88
CA GLN A 44 -9.04 -0.65 -17.19
C GLN A 44 -7.92 -0.38 -16.18
N VAL A 45 -7.41 -1.44 -15.58
CA VAL A 45 -6.25 -1.39 -14.69
C VAL A 45 -5.14 -2.22 -15.27
N PHE A 46 -3.97 -1.62 -15.38
CA PHE A 46 -2.77 -2.31 -15.77
C PHE A 46 -1.64 -1.97 -14.83
N ARG A 47 -0.75 -2.93 -14.64
CA ARG A 47 0.43 -2.77 -13.81
C ARG A 47 1.60 -2.38 -14.68
N ASP A 48 2.18 -1.23 -14.38
CA ASP A 48 3.44 -0.81 -14.97
C ASP A 48 4.59 -1.22 -14.05
N VAL A 49 5.37 -2.20 -14.49
CA VAL A 49 6.45 -2.80 -13.69
C VAL A 49 7.62 -1.84 -13.53
N GLY A 50 7.86 -0.97 -14.52
CA GLY A 50 8.94 0.01 -14.51
C GLY A 50 8.80 1.05 -13.37
N PRO A 51 7.81 1.95 -13.44
CA PRO A 51 7.55 2.95 -12.41
C PRO A 51 6.88 2.35 -11.16
N ARG A 52 6.50 1.06 -11.17
CA ARG A 52 5.83 0.34 -10.07
C ARG A 52 4.51 1.00 -9.69
N GLU A 53 3.67 1.20 -10.70
CA GLU A 53 2.38 1.86 -10.57
C GLU A 53 1.25 0.99 -11.12
N LEU A 54 0.05 1.20 -10.58
CA LEU A 54 -1.18 0.83 -11.24
C LEU A 54 -1.68 2.04 -12.01
N ARG A 55 -1.86 1.86 -13.32
CA ARG A 55 -2.51 2.85 -14.16
C ARG A 55 -3.96 2.44 -14.33
N LEU A 56 -4.85 3.37 -13.98
CA LEU A 56 -6.29 3.20 -14.08
C LEU A 56 -6.81 4.16 -15.13
N THR A 57 -7.54 3.67 -16.11
CA THR A 57 -8.18 4.47 -17.15
C THR A 57 -9.69 4.27 -17.08
N ASN A 58 -10.44 5.36 -16.90
CA ASN A 58 -11.90 5.30 -16.91
C ASN A 58 -12.43 5.33 -18.34
N THR A 59 -12.83 4.16 -18.83
CA THR A 59 -13.45 3.99 -20.15
C THR A 59 -14.98 3.94 -20.07
N SER A 60 -15.55 4.13 -18.88
CA SER A 60 -16.99 4.15 -18.66
C SER A 60 -17.60 5.51 -19.00
N ALA A 61 -18.93 5.57 -19.10
CA ALA A 61 -19.68 6.81 -19.30
C ALA A 61 -19.95 7.59 -17.99
N ARG A 62 -19.28 7.26 -16.87
CA ARG A 62 -19.55 7.84 -15.55
C ARG A 62 -18.26 8.35 -14.91
N SER A 63 -18.29 9.57 -14.38
CA SER A 63 -17.22 10.06 -13.50
C SER A 63 -17.31 9.39 -12.14
N LEU A 64 -16.14 9.17 -11.53
CA LEU A 64 -16.03 8.64 -10.18
C LEU A 64 -15.46 9.69 -9.23
N GLY A 65 -16.07 9.79 -8.05
CA GLY A 65 -15.51 10.56 -6.95
C GLY A 65 -14.28 9.90 -6.32
N PRO A 66 -13.72 10.50 -5.25
CA PRO A 66 -12.68 9.88 -4.46
C PRO A 66 -13.15 8.51 -3.97
N SER A 67 -12.33 7.49 -4.13
CA SER A 67 -12.71 6.10 -3.82
C SER A 67 -11.53 5.35 -3.25
N ARG A 68 -11.76 4.10 -2.84
CA ARG A 68 -10.70 3.21 -2.37
C ARG A 68 -10.55 2.05 -3.35
N LEU A 69 -9.34 1.90 -3.89
CA LEU A 69 -8.99 0.77 -4.73
C LEU A 69 -8.53 -0.38 -3.84
N TRP A 70 -9.16 -1.53 -4.05
CA TRP A 70 -8.84 -2.80 -3.43
C TRP A 70 -8.16 -3.72 -4.43
N ILE A 71 -7.07 -4.35 -4.00
CA ILE A 71 -6.32 -5.33 -4.76
C ILE A 71 -6.32 -6.64 -3.98
N ASN A 72 -6.68 -7.72 -4.67
CA ASN A 72 -6.73 -9.09 -4.12
C ASN A 72 -7.59 -9.22 -2.85
N ALA A 73 -8.60 -8.36 -2.69
CA ALA A 73 -9.44 -8.29 -1.49
C ALA A 73 -8.64 -8.20 -0.16
N TRP A 74 -7.44 -7.59 -0.21
CA TRP A 74 -6.52 -7.56 0.93
C TRP A 74 -5.83 -6.22 1.07
N TYR A 75 -5.25 -5.71 -0.01
CA TYR A 75 -4.52 -4.45 0.00
C TYR A 75 -5.40 -3.32 -0.51
N SER A 76 -5.32 -2.14 0.11
CA SER A 76 -6.04 -0.97 -0.39
C SER A 76 -5.22 0.31 -0.39
N ALA A 77 -5.61 1.22 -1.28
CA ALA A 77 -5.14 2.60 -1.32
C ALA A 77 -6.30 3.54 -1.68
N SER A 78 -6.28 4.76 -1.15
CA SER A 78 -7.18 5.81 -1.62
C SER A 78 -6.74 6.24 -3.02
N VAL A 79 -7.73 6.50 -3.88
CA VAL A 79 -7.52 7.03 -5.22
C VAL A 79 -8.28 8.33 -5.39
N GLU A 80 -7.70 9.22 -6.18
CA GLU A 80 -8.29 10.50 -6.55
C GLU A 80 -9.56 10.31 -7.42
N PRO A 81 -10.42 11.32 -7.53
CA PRO A 81 -11.50 11.32 -8.51
C PRO A 81 -11.00 10.95 -9.90
N LEU A 82 -11.83 10.21 -10.64
CA LEU A 82 -11.50 9.71 -11.96
C LEU A 82 -12.61 10.07 -12.95
N GLU A 83 -12.36 11.13 -13.73
CA GLU A 83 -13.26 11.60 -14.77
C GLU A 83 -13.30 10.65 -15.97
N VAL A 84 -14.35 10.77 -16.80
CA VAL A 84 -14.50 9.99 -18.03
C VAL A 84 -13.31 10.23 -18.96
N GLY A 85 -12.66 9.15 -19.40
CA GLY A 85 -11.46 9.18 -20.25
C GLY A 85 -10.16 9.51 -19.50
N GLN A 86 -10.21 9.87 -18.22
CA GLN A 86 -9.02 10.18 -17.45
C GLN A 86 -8.21 8.93 -17.13
N THR A 87 -6.89 9.09 -17.09
CA THR A 87 -5.95 8.09 -16.58
C THR A 87 -5.24 8.63 -15.35
N ILE A 88 -5.21 7.84 -14.27
CA ILE A 88 -4.44 8.13 -13.07
C ILE A 88 -3.41 7.03 -12.81
N SER A 89 -2.35 7.40 -12.10
CA SER A 89 -1.29 6.50 -11.65
C SER A 89 -1.30 6.40 -10.13
N VAL A 90 -1.34 5.17 -9.62
CA VAL A 90 -1.28 4.89 -8.18
C VAL A 90 -0.06 4.03 -7.91
N HIS A 91 0.94 4.60 -7.25
CA HIS A 91 2.15 3.87 -6.93
C HIS A 91 1.84 2.67 -6.02
N ILE A 92 2.35 1.49 -6.38
CA ILE A 92 2.11 0.20 -5.70
C ILE A 92 2.43 0.29 -4.21
N SER A 93 3.44 1.10 -3.88
CA SER A 93 3.89 1.30 -2.51
C SER A 93 2.92 2.09 -1.63
N ARG A 94 1.78 2.57 -2.14
CA ARG A 94 0.67 3.17 -1.37
C ARG A 94 -0.29 2.14 -0.79
N PHE A 95 -0.32 0.93 -1.36
CA PHE A 95 -1.23 -0.12 -0.92
C PHE A 95 -0.79 -0.74 0.40
N ARG A 96 -1.72 -0.88 1.33
CA ARG A 96 -1.53 -1.47 2.66
C ARG A 96 -2.63 -2.46 2.97
N ASP A 97 -2.30 -3.51 3.72
CA ASP A 97 -3.29 -4.37 4.34
C ASP A 97 -3.68 -3.90 5.74
N GLU A 98 -4.55 -4.67 6.42
CA GLU A 98 -5.01 -4.38 7.78
C GLU A 98 -3.90 -4.37 8.84
N HIS A 99 -2.76 -5.00 8.56
CA HIS A 99 -1.59 -5.01 9.42
C HIS A 99 -0.55 -3.96 9.01
N GLY A 100 -0.83 -3.13 8.00
CA GLY A 100 0.08 -2.09 7.53
C GLY A 100 1.22 -2.63 6.65
N GLU A 101 1.16 -3.89 6.24
CA GLU A 101 2.12 -4.48 5.31
C GLU A 101 1.87 -3.97 3.89
N ARG A 102 2.96 -3.81 3.14
CA ARG A 102 2.91 -3.30 1.76
C ARG A 102 2.74 -4.46 0.79
N ILE A 103 1.94 -4.24 -0.25
CA ILE A 103 1.93 -5.16 -1.38
C ILE A 103 3.33 -5.25 -2.00
N ARG A 104 3.70 -6.47 -2.43
CA ARG A 104 5.01 -6.72 -3.03
C ARG A 104 5.08 -6.15 -4.44
N GLY A 105 5.75 -5.01 -4.57
CA GLY A 105 5.93 -4.31 -5.83
C GLY A 105 6.92 -4.96 -6.81
N GLY A 106 7.80 -5.84 -6.32
CA GLY A 106 8.93 -6.36 -7.09
C GLY A 106 10.03 -5.32 -7.30
N GLY A 107 10.91 -5.57 -8.27
CA GLY A 107 12.01 -4.69 -8.63
C GLY A 107 13.27 -5.45 -9.02
N PHE A 108 14.23 -4.77 -9.67
CA PHE A 108 15.47 -5.39 -10.15
C PHE A 108 16.28 -6.10 -9.04
N PHE A 109 16.28 -5.54 -7.82
CA PHE A 109 16.95 -6.12 -6.65
C PHE A 109 15.98 -6.78 -5.65
N ALA A 110 14.74 -7.07 -6.06
CA ALA A 110 13.78 -7.67 -5.14
C ALA A 110 14.12 -9.14 -4.90
N ALA A 111 14.25 -9.53 -3.62
CA ALA A 111 14.49 -10.92 -3.24
C ALA A 111 13.30 -11.86 -3.53
N ARG A 112 12.13 -11.31 -3.85
CA ARG A 112 10.89 -12.05 -4.12
C ARG A 112 10.18 -11.45 -5.33
N ALA A 113 9.49 -12.31 -6.07
CA ALA A 113 8.65 -11.91 -7.19
C ALA A 113 7.55 -10.91 -6.74
N PRO A 114 7.10 -10.02 -7.64
CA PRO A 114 5.97 -9.15 -7.37
C PRO A 114 4.68 -9.96 -7.09
N GLU A 115 3.81 -9.44 -6.22
CA GLU A 115 2.50 -10.04 -5.94
C GLU A 115 1.64 -10.04 -7.21
N PRO A 116 1.07 -11.16 -7.68
CA PRO A 116 0.17 -11.15 -8.82
C PRO A 116 -1.11 -10.37 -8.48
N ILE A 117 -1.64 -9.61 -9.43
CA ILE A 117 -2.93 -8.94 -9.28
C ILE A 117 -3.98 -9.80 -9.95
N VAL A 118 -4.84 -10.42 -9.14
CA VAL A 118 -5.88 -11.33 -9.59
C VAL A 118 -7.27 -10.74 -9.46
N LEU A 119 -7.43 -9.72 -8.60
CA LEU A 119 -8.68 -9.02 -8.37
C LEU A 119 -8.39 -7.53 -8.15
N ALA A 120 -9.20 -6.69 -8.79
CA ALA A 120 -9.23 -5.25 -8.56
C ALA A 120 -10.69 -4.82 -8.41
N GLU A 121 -10.98 -4.07 -7.34
CA GLU A 121 -12.32 -3.58 -7.02
C GLU A 121 -12.25 -2.13 -6.52
N LEU A 122 -13.20 -1.30 -6.92
CA LEU A 122 -13.39 0.04 -6.34
C LEU A 122 -14.50 0.00 -5.28
N GLU A 123 -14.18 0.48 -4.09
CA GLU A 123 -15.19 0.82 -3.09
C GLU A 123 -15.75 2.20 -3.40
N THR A 124 -17.04 2.23 -3.67
CA THR A 124 -17.85 3.42 -3.91
C THR A 124 -18.97 3.50 -2.86
N ASP A 125 -19.69 4.62 -2.78
CA ASP A 125 -20.77 4.81 -1.81
C ASP A 125 -21.84 3.71 -1.84
N GLY A 126 -22.03 3.05 -2.99
CA GLY A 126 -23.01 1.97 -3.15
C GLY A 126 -22.49 0.57 -2.86
N GLY A 127 -21.19 0.37 -2.66
CA GLY A 127 -20.57 -0.96 -2.51
C GLY A 127 -19.31 -1.16 -3.34
N LEU A 128 -18.93 -2.42 -3.50
CA LEU A 128 -17.73 -2.84 -4.23
C LEU A 128 -18.04 -3.05 -5.71
N ARG A 129 -17.27 -2.41 -6.58
CA ARG A 129 -17.41 -2.51 -8.04
C ARG A 129 -16.17 -3.19 -8.62
N PRO A 130 -16.28 -4.40 -9.19
CA PRO A 130 -15.18 -5.00 -9.93
C PRO A 130 -14.74 -4.10 -11.09
N ILE A 131 -13.44 -4.05 -11.34
CA ILE A 131 -12.85 -3.34 -12.49
C ILE A 131 -11.96 -4.29 -13.28
N VAL A 132 -11.73 -3.96 -14.54
CA VAL A 132 -11.10 -4.87 -15.49
C VAL A 132 -9.58 -4.78 -15.35
N TYR A 133 -8.97 -5.81 -14.77
CA TYR A 133 -7.51 -5.94 -14.80
C TYR A 133 -7.06 -6.50 -16.15
N VAL A 134 -6.17 -5.79 -16.82
CA VAL A 134 -5.56 -6.19 -18.07
C VAL A 134 -4.12 -6.60 -17.78
N PRO A 135 -3.79 -7.91 -17.77
CA PRO A 135 -2.42 -8.35 -17.63
C PRO A 135 -1.64 -7.89 -18.87
N MET A 136 -0.59 -7.11 -18.65
CA MET A 136 0.32 -6.75 -19.72
C MET A 136 1.12 -8.00 -20.07
N LEU A 137 0.98 -8.49 -21.31
CA LEU A 137 1.83 -9.54 -21.85
C LEU A 137 3.26 -8.98 -21.90
N ASP A 138 4.15 -9.51 -21.07
CA ASP A 138 5.58 -9.25 -21.17
C ASP A 138 6.02 -9.58 -22.60
N ARG A 139 6.42 -8.56 -23.37
CA ARG A 139 7.01 -8.71 -24.70
C ARG A 139 8.53 -8.69 -24.59
#